data_AF-A0A7C7GCA2-F1
#
_entry.id   AF-A0A7C7GCA2-F1
#
_cell.length_a   1.000
_cell.length_b   1.000
_cell.length_c   1.000
_cell.angle_alpha   90.00
_cell.angle_beta   90.00
_cell.angle_gamma   90.00
#
_symmetry.space_group_name_H-M   'P 1'
#
loop_
_entity.id
_entity.type
_entity.pdbx_description
1 polymer ?
#
loop_
_entity_poly.entity_id
_entity_poly.type
_entity_poly.pdbx_seq_one_letter_code
_entity_poly.pdbx_strand_id
1 'polypeptide(L)' 'MNPNVPGEWFQCAIEVKSTGQMISDLGMLTLADEPRQVNLGFTIAGEHQGHRYATDAVLRWFGYVFDDLDKH' A
#
# COMPACT_ATOMS: atom_id res chain seq x y z
N MET A 1 -2.20 7.57 -12.87
CA MET A 1 -1.42 6.32 -12.80
C MET A 1 -2.38 5.19 -12.47
N ASN A 2 -2.19 4.00 -13.05
CA ASN A 2 -3.05 2.84 -12.85
C ASN A 2 -2.35 1.86 -11.89
N PRO A 3 -2.94 1.53 -10.72
CA PRO A 3 -2.35 0.58 -9.78
C PRO A 3 -2.47 -0.88 -10.19
N ASN A 4 -3.32 -1.18 -11.18
CA ASN A 4 -3.67 -2.53 -11.59
C ASN A 4 -3.06 -2.91 -12.95
N VAL A 5 -1.78 -2.57 -13.16
CA VAL A 5 -1.04 -2.95 -14.37
C VAL A 5 -0.21 -4.19 -14.06
N PRO A 6 -0.45 -5.33 -14.74
CA PRO A 6 0.30 -6.56 -14.51
C PRO A 6 1.80 -6.37 -14.75
N GLY A 7 2.62 -6.84 -13.82
CA GLY A 7 4.08 -6.76 -13.88
C GLY A 7 4.66 -5.40 -13.46
N GLU A 8 3.83 -4.44 -13.05
CA GLU A 8 4.27 -3.10 -12.69
C GLU A 8 4.10 -2.80 -11.20
N TRP A 9 5.04 -1.99 -10.69
CA TRP A 9 4.96 -1.42 -9.36
C TRP A 9 4.15 -0.14 -9.38
N PHE A 10 3.25 -0.02 -8.40
CA PHE A 10 2.56 1.20 -8.04
C PHE A 10 2.89 1.55 -6.60
N GLN A 11 3.29 2.79 -6.33
CA GLN A 11 3.64 3.25 -4.99
C GLN A 11 2.82 4.47 -4.58
N CYS A 12 2.48 4.53 -3.31
CA CYS A 12 1.82 5.67 -2.68
C CYS A 12 2.58 6.08 -1.42
N ALA A 13 2.71 7.39 -1.20
CA ALA A 13 3.19 7.92 0.06
C ALA A 13 2.12 7.78 1.15
N ILE A 14 2.56 7.52 2.38
CA ILE A 14 1.74 7.55 3.58
C ILE A 14 2.08 8.82 4.35
N GLU A 15 1.07 9.66 4.56
CA GLU A 15 1.19 10.91 5.32
C GLU A 15 0.31 10.92 6.57
N VAL A 16 0.77 11.64 7.59
CA VAL A 16 -0.02 11.97 8.78
C VAL A 16 -0.93 13.13 8.42
N LYS A 17 -2.25 12.87 8.29
CA LYS A 17 -3.23 13.87 7.82
C LYS A 17 -3.23 15.20 8.59
N SER A 18 -2.94 15.20 9.89
CA SER A 18 -2.95 16.42 10.71
C SER A 18 -1.75 17.32 10.46
N THR A 19 -0.62 16.77 10.01
CA THR A 19 0.64 17.50 9.83
C THR A 19 1.11 17.55 8.38
N GLY A 20 0.57 16.70 7.51
CA GLY A 20 1.08 16.46 6.16
C GLY A 20 2.46 15.78 6.14
N GLN A 21 2.96 15.31 7.29
CA GLN A 21 4.27 14.67 7.35
C GLN A 21 4.23 13.32 6.65
N MET A 22 5.07 13.13 5.65
CA MET A 22 5.32 11.82 5.05
C MET A 22 6.09 10.94 6.02
N ILE A 23 5.56 9.76 6.31
CA ILE A 23 6.12 8.83 7.30
C ILE A 23 6.58 7.51 6.70
N SER A 24 6.17 7.21 5.46
CA SER A 24 6.42 5.95 4.77
C SER A 24 5.94 6.01 3.31
N ASP A 25 6.26 4.98 2.54
CA ASP A 25 5.63 4.61 1.28
C ASP A 25 5.10 3.17 1.34
N LEU A 26 4.04 2.90 0.56
CA LEU A 26 3.47 1.58 0.33
C LEU A 26 3.47 1.30 -1.16
N GLY A 27 4.18 0.24 -1.54
CA GLY A 27 4.25 -0.32 -2.88
C GLY A 27 3.38 -1.55 -3.04
N MET A 28 2.83 -1.68 -4.24
CA MET A 28 2.08 -2.84 -4.71
C MET A 28 2.59 -3.24 -6.09
N LEU A 29 2.87 -4.53 -6.26
CA LEU A 29 3.16 -5.14 -7.56
C LEU A 29 2.00 -6.06 -7.92
N THR A 30 1.29 -5.77 -9.01
CA THR A 30 0.36 -6.73 -9.60
C THR A 30 1.15 -7.80 -10.32
N LEU A 31 0.96 -9.09 -10.00
CA LEU A 31 1.76 -10.15 -10.62
C LEU A 31 1.41 -10.26 -12.12
N ALA A 32 2.43 -10.53 -12.95
CA ALA A 32 2.26 -10.59 -14.40
C ALA A 32 1.55 -11.86 -14.85
N ASP A 33 1.84 -12.98 -14.18
CA ASP A 33 1.32 -14.31 -14.45
C ASP A 33 -0.02 -14.60 -13.76
N GLU A 34 -0.25 -14.00 -12.59
CA GLU A 34 -1.54 -14.04 -11.89
C GLU A 34 -1.97 -12.63 -11.46
N PRO A 35 -2.60 -11.84 -12.36
CA PRO A 35 -2.98 -10.46 -12.07
C PRO A 35 -3.95 -10.30 -10.91
N ARG A 36 -4.63 -11.35 -10.45
CA ARG A 36 -5.51 -11.28 -9.28
C ARG A 36 -4.74 -11.29 -7.95
N GLN A 37 -3.45 -11.61 -7.97
CA GLN A 37 -2.57 -11.56 -6.82
C GLN A 37 -1.67 -10.32 -6.86
N VAL A 38 -1.33 -9.83 -5.68
CA VAL A 38 -0.46 -8.67 -5.52
C VAL A 38 0.59 -8.91 -4.44
N ASN A 39 1.80 -8.43 -4.67
CA ASN A 39 2.83 -8.32 -3.63
C ASN A 39 2.79 -6.93 -3.03
N LEU A 40 2.72 -6.84 -1.70
CA LEU A 40 2.77 -5.58 -0.96
C LEU A 40 4.13 -5.43 -0.28
N GLY A 41 4.71 -4.24 -0.40
CA GLY A 41 5.93 -3.86 0.30
C GLY A 41 5.79 -2.47 0.90
N PHE A 42 6.17 -2.29 2.15
CA PHE A 42 6.15 -1.00 2.82
C PHE A 42 7.22 -0.95 3.92
N THR A 43 7.73 0.24 4.21
CA THR A 43 8.69 0.46 5.31
C THR A 43 8.28 1.65 6.14
N ILE A 44 7.98 1.45 7.41
CA ILE A 44 7.63 2.52 8.35
C ILE A 44 8.90 2.99 9.04
N ALA A 45 9.18 4.29 9.01
CA ALA A 45 10.32 4.88 9.71
C ALA A 45 10.29 4.51 11.20
N GLY A 46 11.45 4.16 11.76
CA GLY A 46 11.56 3.60 13.13
C GLY A 46 10.87 4.44 14.20
N GLU A 47 10.94 5.77 14.07
CA GLU A 47 10.34 6.75 14.99
C GLU A 47 8.80 6.70 15.03
N HIS A 48 8.17 6.08 14.02
CA HIS A 48 6.72 5.93 13.91
C HIS A 48 6.23 4.50 14.16
N GLN A 49 7.12 3.58 14.53
CA GLN A 49 6.74 2.23 14.95
C GLN A 49 6.06 2.26 16.33
N GLY A 50 5.23 1.25 16.63
CA GLY A 50 4.47 1.18 17.90
C GLY A 50 3.21 2.07 17.98
N HIS A 51 2.95 2.90 16.96
CA HIS A 51 1.82 3.85 16.93
C HIS A 51 0.64 3.39 16.06
N ARG A 52 0.61 2.12 15.64
CA ARG A 52 -0.43 1.50 14.76
C ARG A 52 -0.60 2.12 13.37
N TYR A 53 0.13 3.17 13.00
CA TYR A 53 0.09 3.78 11.66
C TYR A 53 0.26 2.76 10.53
N ALA A 54 1.19 1.81 10.69
CA ALA A 54 1.40 0.72 9.75
C ALA A 54 0.13 -0.13 9.56
N THR A 55 -0.49 -0.50 10.68
CA THR A 55 -1.67 -1.36 10.71
C THR A 55 -2.85 -0.67 10.05
N ASP A 56 -3.12 0.59 10.41
CA ASP A 56 -4.26 1.33 9.87
C ASP A 56 -4.09 1.61 8.37
N ALA A 57 -2.87 1.96 7.94
CA ALA A 57 -2.56 2.18 6.53
C ALA A 57 -2.72 0.90 5.70
N VAL A 58 -2.20 -0.24 6.19
CA VAL A 58 -2.29 -1.53 5.51
C VAL A 58 -3.73 -2.06 5.47
N LEU A 59 -4.50 -1.93 6.55
CA LEU A 59 -5.91 -2.32 6.56
C LEU A 59 -6.74 -1.51 5.55
N ARG A 60 -6.49 -0.20 5.48
CA ARG A 60 -7.15 0.64 4.46
C ARG A 60 -6.75 0.22 3.05
N TRP A 61 -5.48 -0.15 2.87
CA TRP A 61 -4.98 -0.65 1.59
C TRP A 61 -5.61 -1.99 1.19
N PHE A 62 -5.79 -2.91 2.14
CA PHE A 62 -6.49 -4.17 1.86
C PHE A 62 -7.92 -3.95 1.39
N GLY A 63 -8.66 -3.02 2.00
CA GLY A 63 -9.98 -2.65 1.48
C GLY A 63 -9.92 -2.20 0.02
N TYR A 64 -8.95 -1.35 -0.34
CA TYR A 64 -8.76 -0.94 -1.73
C TYR A 64 -8.43 -2.12 -2.67
N VAL A 65 -7.52 -3.00 -2.25
CA VAL A 65 -7.07 -4.14 -3.05
C VAL A 65 -8.18 -5.18 -3.26
N PHE A 66 -8.92 -5.52 -2.21
CA PHE A 66 -9.97 -6.54 -2.29
C PHE A 66 -11.27 -5.97 -2.86
N ASP A 67 -11.72 -4.81 -2.36
CA ASP A 67 -13.06 -4.30 -2.69
C ASP A 67 -13.07 -3.51 -4.01
N ASP A 68 -12.03 -2.70 -4.27
CA ASP A 68 -12.00 -1.81 -5.44
C ASP A 68 -11.25 -2.43 -6.64
N LEU A 69 -10.25 -3.31 -6.39
CA LEU A 69 -9.45 -3.94 -7.45
C LEU A 69 -9.78 -5.42 -7.72
N ASP A 70 -10.70 -6.03 -6.95
CA ASP A 70 -11.16 -7.42 -7.09
C ASP A 70 -10.00 -8.45 -7.09
N LYS A 71 -9.07 -8.27 -6.14
CA LYS A 71 -7.90 -9.14 -5.89
C LYS A 71 -8.20 -10.21 -4.82
N HIS A 72 -7.29 -11.19 -4.64
CA HIS A 72 -7.48 -12.37 -3.78
C HIS A 72 -6.25 -12.68 -2.93
#